data_AF-A0A6M2A5Q4-F1
#
_entry.id   AF-A0A6M2A5Q4-F1
#
_cell.length_a   1.000
_cell.length_b   1.000
_cell.length_c   1.000
_cell.angle_alpha   90.00
_cell.angle_beta   90.00
_cell.angle_gamma   90.00
#
_symmetry.space_group_name_H-M   'P 1'
#
loop_
_entity.id
_entity.type
_entity.pdbx_description
1 polymer ?
#
loop_
_entity_poly.entity_id
_entity_poly.type
_entity_poly.pdbx_seq_one_letter_code
_entity_poly.pdbx_strand_id
1 'polypeptide(L)'
;MAIYITDGGKGIIKDLKEKIGKGLMHQRCILHKDRNIQRHLPKKYRDAAHARFKRALDCVKFEDAETELKELEQWLEQVNPSAAESLREGREELLTIHRLEGPPPLKKTLISTNPIEAMFSQSSWRTKNVKNMKTGKMVH
;
A
#
# COMPACT_ATOMS: atom_id res chain seq x y z
N MET A 1 -21.34 0.37 -3.62
CA MET A 1 -20.00 0.94 -3.87
C MET A 1 -18.97 -0.13 -3.50
N ALA A 2 -18.04 -0.46 -4.39
CA ALA A 2 -16.97 -1.44 -4.13
C ALA A 2 -15.61 -0.73 -4.12
N ILE A 3 -14.74 -1.12 -3.19
CA ILE A 3 -13.34 -0.66 -3.14
C ILE A 3 -12.42 -1.76 -3.65
N TYR A 4 -11.43 -1.36 -4.44
CA TYR A 4 -10.41 -2.25 -5.00
C TYR A 4 -9.08 -1.94 -4.33
N ILE A 5 -8.46 -2.95 -3.72
CA ILE A 5 -7.19 -2.80 -3.01
C ILE A 5 -6.13 -3.61 -3.74
N THR A 6 -5.04 -2.95 -4.15
CA THR A 6 -3.91 -3.63 -4.80
C THR A 6 -2.58 -3.24 -4.15
N ASP A 7 -1.62 -4.16 -4.09
CA ASP A 7 -0.25 -3.82 -3.69
C ASP A 7 0.46 -2.97 -4.77
N GLY A 8 0.13 -3.20 -6.05
CA GLY A 8 0.68 -2.51 -7.20
C GLY A 8 0.30 -3.24 -8.48
N GLY A 9 1.13 -3.12 -9.51
CA GLY A 9 0.94 -3.81 -10.78
C GLY A 9 0.27 -2.95 -11.84
N LYS A 10 1.07 -2.39 -12.75
CA LYS A 10 0.62 -1.46 -13.79
C LYS A 10 -0.49 -2.04 -14.67
N GLY A 11 -0.40 -3.33 -15.03
CA GLY A 11 -1.43 -4.02 -15.80
C GLY A 11 -2.77 -4.12 -15.07
N ILE A 12 -2.76 -4.55 -13.81
CA ILE A 12 -3.99 -4.64 -12.99
C ILE A 12 -4.63 -3.27 -12.80
N ILE A 13 -3.82 -2.24 -12.50
CA ILE A 13 -4.32 -0.87 -12.31
C ILE A 13 -4.91 -0.33 -13.61
N LYS A 14 -4.26 -0.59 -14.75
CA LYS A 14 -4.77 -0.22 -16.08
C LYS A 14 -6.11 -0.90 -16.36
N ASP A 15 -6.20 -2.22 -16.16
CA ASP A 15 -7.42 -2.98 -16.38
C ASP A 15 -8.57 -2.52 -15.49
N LEU A 16 -8.30 -2.20 -14.22
CA LEU A 16 -9.29 -1.63 -13.30
C LEU A 16 -9.80 -0.28 -13.81
N LYS A 17 -8.91 0.60 -14.25
CA LYS A 17 -9.27 1.91 -14.81
C LYS A 17 -10.11 1.77 -16.08
N GLU A 18 -9.74 0.85 -16.97
CA GLU A 18 -10.46 0.62 -18.24
C GLU A 18 -11.84 -0.02 -18.03
N LYS A 19 -11.95 -1.02 -17.15
CA LYS A 19 -13.20 -1.77 -16.95
C LYS A 19 -14.21 -1.07 -16.05
N ILE A 20 -13.76 -0.32 -15.05
CA ILE A 20 -14.62 0.33 -14.05
C ILE A 20 -14.83 1.81 -14.35
N GLY A 21 -13.82 2.47 -14.93
CA GLY A 21 -13.90 3.86 -15.32
C GLY A 21 -14.07 4.82 -14.14
N LYS A 22 -14.95 5.81 -14.29
CA LYS A 22 -15.09 6.96 -13.37
C LYS A 22 -15.52 6.59 -11.95
N GLY A 23 -16.12 5.40 -11.75
CA GLY A 23 -16.54 4.92 -10.44
C GLY A 23 -15.46 4.16 -9.66
N LEU A 24 -14.24 4.06 -10.19
CA LEU A 24 -13.17 3.28 -9.56
C LEU A 24 -12.71 3.92 -8.25
N MET A 25 -13.03 3.26 -7.13
CA MET A 25 -12.43 3.53 -5.82
C MET A 25 -11.24 2.58 -5.64
N HIS A 26 -10.06 3.02 -6.06
CA HIS A 26 -8.83 2.25 -5.96
C HIS A 26 -7.97 2.72 -4.79
N GLN A 27 -7.56 1.78 -3.95
CA GLN A 27 -6.67 2.01 -2.82
C GLN A 27 -5.39 1.17 -2.98
N ARG A 28 -4.24 1.75 -2.62
CA ARG A 28 -3.00 0.98 -2.47
C ARG A 28 -2.97 0.30 -1.11
N CYS A 29 -2.55 -0.96 -1.09
CA CYS A 29 -2.41 -1.70 0.16
C CYS A 29 -1.43 -0.98 1.09
N ILE A 30 -1.94 -0.47 2.21
CA ILE A 30 -1.20 0.34 3.16
C ILE A 30 -0.03 -0.44 3.77
N LEU A 31 -0.27 -1.68 4.21
CA LEU A 31 0.75 -2.51 4.86
C LEU A 31 1.91 -2.83 3.92
N HIS A 32 1.60 -3.24 2.69
CA HIS A 32 2.65 -3.52 1.72
C HIS A 32 3.40 -2.25 1.32
N LYS A 33 2.70 -1.12 1.21
CA LYS A 33 3.35 0.14 0.88
C LYS A 33 4.33 0.58 1.97
N ASP A 34 3.93 0.50 3.23
CA ASP A 34 4.83 0.72 4.36
C ASP A 34 6.05 -0.18 4.27
N ARG A 35 5.87 -1.50 4.11
CA ARG A 35 7.00 -2.44 3.95
C ARG A 35 7.90 -2.11 2.77
N ASN A 36 7.35 -1.69 1.64
CA ASN A 36 8.12 -1.28 0.47
C ASN A 36 8.97 -0.04 0.79
N ILE A 37 8.43 0.95 1.49
CA ILE A 37 9.19 2.10 1.99
C ILE A 37 10.30 1.64 2.96
N GLN A 38 9.96 0.81 3.97
CA GLN A 38 10.89 0.31 4.98
C GLN A 38 12.06 -0.50 4.38
N ARG A 39 11.85 -1.20 3.25
CA ARG A 39 12.88 -1.99 2.56
C ARG A 39 14.04 -1.14 2.03
N HIS A 40 13.76 0.10 1.62
CA HIS A 40 14.80 1.02 1.16
C HIS A 40 15.59 1.64 2.32
N LEU A 41 15.02 1.66 3.53
CA LEU A 41 15.57 2.39 4.66
C LEU A 41 16.59 1.56 5.47
N PRO A 42 17.71 2.18 5.87
CA PRO A 42 18.56 1.66 6.94
C PRO A 42 17.77 1.47 8.25
N LYS A 43 18.10 0.43 9.04
CA LYS A 43 17.36 0.05 10.26
C LYS A 43 17.08 1.24 11.20
N LYS A 44 18.06 2.12 11.40
CA LYS A 44 17.96 3.29 12.30
C LYS A 44 16.84 4.28 11.95
N TYR A 45 16.36 4.29 10.71
CA TYR A 45 15.30 5.21 10.25
C TYR A 45 13.92 4.55 10.15
N ARG A 46 13.83 3.21 10.29
CA ARG A 46 12.60 2.48 10.00
C ARG A 46 11.47 2.82 10.97
N ASP A 47 11.75 2.84 12.26
CA ASP A 47 10.75 3.17 13.29
C ASP A 47 10.22 4.60 13.12
N ALA A 48 11.13 5.54 12.84
CA ALA A 48 10.81 6.93 12.55
C ALA A 48 9.97 7.10 11.29
N ALA A 49 10.25 6.33 10.24
CA ALA A 49 9.47 6.36 8.99
C ALA A 49 8.08 5.74 9.20
N HIS A 50 8.02 4.59 9.88
CA HIS A 50 6.77 3.90 10.18
C HIS A 50 5.84 4.77 11.03
N ALA A 51 6.36 5.42 12.08
CA ALA A 51 5.57 6.29 12.94
C ALA A 51 4.97 7.49 12.18
N ARG A 52 5.75 8.13 11.30
CA ARG A 52 5.27 9.22 10.44
C ARG A 52 4.22 8.75 9.44
N PHE A 53 4.46 7.60 8.80
CA PHE A 53 3.51 7.00 7.87
C PHE A 53 2.19 6.67 8.55
N LYS A 54 2.25 6.07 9.74
CA LYS A 54 1.06 5.77 10.54
C LYS A 54 0.31 7.03 10.96
N ARG A 55 1.03 8.07 11.40
CA ARG A 55 0.42 9.35 11.77
C ARG A 55 -0.41 9.94 10.62
N ALA A 56 0.11 9.91 9.40
CA ALA A 56 -0.62 10.35 8.22
C ALA A 56 -1.93 9.57 7.98
N LEU A 57 -1.95 8.27 8.30
CA LEU A 57 -3.12 7.40 8.13
C LEU A 57 -4.13 7.48 9.27
N ASP A 58 -3.69 7.93 10.45
CA ASP A 58 -4.54 8.14 11.62
C ASP A 58 -5.26 9.51 11.55
N CYS A 59 -4.90 10.37 10.58
CA CYS A 59 -5.61 11.61 10.29
C CYS A 59 -7.08 11.37 9.90
N VAL A 60 -7.98 12.22 10.40
CA VAL A 60 -9.41 12.10 10.07
C VAL A 60 -9.73 12.77 8.74
N LYS A 61 -9.14 13.96 8.50
CA LYS A 61 -9.37 14.75 7.29
C LYS A 61 -8.37 14.38 6.22
N PHE A 62 -8.81 14.45 4.97
CA PHE A 62 -7.98 14.18 3.81
C PHE A 62 -6.80 15.15 3.73
N GLU A 63 -7.04 16.44 3.99
CA GLU A 63 -6.04 17.51 3.87
C GLU A 63 -4.90 17.35 4.89
N ASP A 64 -5.25 16.94 6.11
CA ASP A 64 -4.27 16.66 7.17
C ASP A 64 -3.39 15.46 6.78
N ALA A 65 -4.03 14.38 6.30
CA ALA A 65 -3.33 13.18 5.83
C ALA A 65 -2.41 13.46 4.64
N GLU A 66 -2.87 14.28 3.69
CA GLU A 66 -2.08 14.68 2.53
C GLU A 66 -0.85 15.51 2.95
N THR A 67 -1.02 16.42 3.90
CA THR A 67 0.06 17.23 4.45
C THR A 67 1.12 16.35 5.13
N GLU A 68 0.69 15.44 6.00
CA GLU A 68 1.58 14.51 6.70
C GLU A 68 2.34 13.59 5.73
N LEU A 69 1.70 13.10 4.66
CA LEU A 69 2.39 12.32 3.63
C LEU A 69 3.40 13.15 2.84
N LYS A 70 3.12 14.42 2.55
CA LYS A 70 4.07 15.33 1.89
C LYS A 70 5.28 15.62 2.77
N GLU A 71 5.07 15.84 4.07
CA GLU A 71 6.17 16.02 5.03
C GLU A 71 7.02 14.76 5.17
N LEU A 72 6.38 13.59 5.22
CA LEU A 72 7.08 12.31 5.19
C LEU A 72 7.90 12.15 3.91
N GLU A 73 7.33 12.47 2.75
CA GLU A 73 8.03 12.42 1.46
C GLU A 73 9.29 13.30 1.47
N GLN A 74 9.18 14.55 1.93
CA GLN A 74 10.32 15.47 2.04
C GLN A 74 11.41 14.94 2.99
N TRP A 75 11.02 14.40 4.14
CA TRP A 75 11.96 13.81 5.08
C TRP A 75 12.62 12.54 4.49
N LEU A 76 11.87 11.70 3.77
CA LEU A 76 12.41 10.53 3.09
C LEU A 76 13.40 10.94 2.00
N GLU A 77 13.16 12.02 1.26
CA GLU A 77 14.08 12.50 0.21
C GLU A 77 15.46 12.82 0.79
N GLN A 78 15.52 13.36 2.01
CA GLN A 78 16.77 13.64 2.73
C GLN A 78 17.48 12.38 3.24
N VAL A 79 16.73 11.33 3.58
CA VAL A 79 17.25 10.10 4.21
C VAL A 79 17.59 9.03 3.18
N ASN A 80 16.71 8.83 2.21
CA ASN A 80 16.82 7.86 1.12
C ASN A 80 15.84 8.21 -0.03
N PRO A 81 16.34 8.73 -1.17
CA PRO A 81 15.50 9.09 -2.32
C PRO A 81 14.65 7.94 -2.88
N SER A 82 15.13 6.69 -2.84
CA SER A 82 14.34 5.53 -3.29
C SER A 82 13.15 5.25 -2.39
N ALA A 83 13.24 5.54 -1.09
CA ALA A 83 12.12 5.44 -0.17
C ALA A 83 11.06 6.52 -0.48
N ALA A 84 11.49 7.73 -0.82
CA ALA A 84 10.60 8.82 -1.24
C ALA A 84 9.89 8.51 -2.55
N GLU A 85 10.62 8.03 -3.56
CA GLU A 85 10.04 7.58 -4.84
C GLU A 85 9.07 6.41 -4.64
N SER A 86 9.40 5.48 -3.73
CA SER A 86 8.47 4.44 -3.33
C SER A 86 7.19 5.09 -2.79
N LEU A 87 7.22 5.98 -1.79
CA LEU A 87 6.00 6.64 -1.30
C LEU A 87 5.21 7.34 -2.43
N ARG A 88 5.89 8.10 -3.30
CA ARG A 88 5.31 8.87 -4.40
C ARG A 88 4.48 8.01 -5.38
N GLU A 89 4.97 6.82 -5.71
CA GLU A 89 4.35 5.87 -6.66
C GLU A 89 2.94 5.38 -6.26
N GLY A 90 2.49 5.61 -5.02
CA GLY A 90 1.14 5.24 -4.59
C GLY A 90 0.49 6.23 -3.62
N ARG A 91 1.00 7.45 -3.53
CA ARG A 91 0.60 8.43 -2.52
C ARG A 91 -0.88 8.80 -2.59
N GLU A 92 -1.40 9.00 -3.79
CA GLU A 92 -2.79 9.40 -3.99
C GLU A 92 -3.76 8.29 -3.58
N GLU A 93 -3.46 7.05 -3.98
CA GLU A 93 -4.29 5.89 -3.69
C GLU A 93 -4.21 5.45 -2.22
N LEU A 94 -3.18 5.84 -1.47
CA LEU A 94 -3.14 5.68 -0.01
C LEU A 94 -4.21 6.54 0.68
N LEU A 95 -4.55 7.69 0.10
CA LEU A 95 -5.50 8.63 0.67
C LEU A 95 -6.96 8.33 0.27
N THR A 96 -7.21 7.34 -0.60
CA THR A 96 -8.58 6.91 -0.96
C THR A 96 -9.43 6.57 0.26
N ILE A 97 -8.81 6.06 1.33
CA ILE A 97 -9.51 5.73 2.58
C ILE A 97 -10.06 6.95 3.34
N HIS A 98 -9.42 8.12 3.18
CA HIS A 98 -9.84 9.38 3.80
C HIS A 98 -11.02 9.99 3.06
N ARG A 99 -11.15 9.72 1.76
CA ARG A 99 -12.28 10.11 0.91
C ARG A 99 -13.50 9.21 1.07
N LEU A 100 -13.33 8.04 1.70
CA LEU A 100 -14.45 7.17 2.01
C LEU A 100 -15.23 7.71 3.21
N GLU A 101 -16.49 8.04 2.94
CA GLU A 101 -17.51 8.17 3.97
C GLU A 101 -17.85 6.77 4.48
N GLY A 102 -17.60 6.52 5.77
CA GLY A 102 -17.82 5.20 6.35
C GLY A 102 -17.45 5.14 7.82
N PRO A 103 -18.00 4.16 8.57
CA PRO A 103 -17.81 4.07 10.00
C PRO A 103 -16.35 3.70 10.34
N PRO A 104 -15.78 4.18 11.45
CA PRO A 104 -14.38 3.94 11.84
C PRO A 104 -13.92 2.46 11.79
N PRO A 105 -14.73 1.45 12.14
CA PRO A 105 -14.35 0.04 12.03
C PRO A 105 -14.05 -0.42 10.59
N LEU A 106 -14.76 0.12 9.59
CA LEU A 106 -14.50 -0.18 8.19
C LEU A 106 -13.14 0.38 7.77
N LYS A 107 -12.84 1.63 8.15
CA LYS A 107 -11.55 2.26 7.88
C LYS A 107 -10.41 1.45 8.50
N LYS A 108 -10.56 1.05 9.76
CA LYS A 108 -9.60 0.19 10.46
C LYS A 108 -9.34 -1.12 9.71
N THR A 109 -10.40 -1.76 9.21
CA THR A 109 -10.30 -3.04 8.47
C THR A 109 -9.57 -2.87 7.14
N LEU A 110 -9.85 -1.79 6.40
CA LEU A 110 -9.20 -1.49 5.12
C LEU A 110 -7.72 -1.09 5.28
N ILE A 111 -7.35 -0.53 6.43
CA ILE A 111 -5.96 -0.25 6.81
C ILE A 111 -5.26 -1.54 7.26
N SER A 112 -5.94 -2.37 8.05
CA SER A 112 -5.41 -3.65 8.55
C SER A 112 -5.68 -4.75 7.53
N THR A 113 -4.87 -4.85 6.47
CA THR A 113 -4.97 -5.94 5.48
C THR A 113 -4.46 -7.30 6.00
N ASN A 114 -4.80 -7.65 7.25
CA ASN A 114 -4.50 -8.94 7.89
C ASN A 114 -4.94 -10.16 7.04
N PRO A 115 -6.08 -10.14 6.31
CA PRO A 115 -6.46 -11.27 5.46
C PRO A 115 -5.48 -11.53 4.32
N ILE A 116 -4.96 -10.47 3.68
CA ILE A 116 -4.03 -10.58 2.55
C ILE A 116 -2.68 -11.12 3.02
N GLU A 117 -2.19 -10.57 4.14
CA GLU A 117 -0.92 -10.97 4.76
C GLU A 117 -0.92 -12.39 5.29
N ALA A 118 -2.00 -12.80 5.95
CA ALA A 118 -2.18 -14.17 6.37
C ALA A 118 -2.11 -15.12 5.16
N MET A 119 -2.78 -14.79 4.06
CA MET A 119 -2.76 -15.62 2.86
C MET A 119 -1.36 -15.73 2.21
N PHE A 120 -0.63 -14.61 2.12
CA PHE A 120 0.74 -14.61 1.59
C PHE A 120 1.73 -15.34 2.51
N SER A 121 1.59 -15.19 3.83
CA SER A 121 2.42 -15.90 4.81
C SER A 121 2.22 -17.42 4.68
N GLN A 122 0.97 -17.88 4.60
CA GLN A 122 0.66 -19.28 4.39
C GLN A 122 1.21 -19.82 3.06
N SER A 123 1.08 -19.04 1.99
CA SER A 123 1.62 -19.42 0.67
C SER A 123 3.14 -19.53 0.70
N SER A 124 3.82 -18.52 1.25
CA SER A 124 5.29 -18.49 1.38
C SER A 124 5.80 -19.63 2.25
N TRP A 125 5.09 -19.94 3.34
CA TRP A 125 5.44 -21.06 4.21
C TRP A 125 5.33 -22.41 3.48
N ARG A 126 4.26 -22.62 2.70
CA ARG A 126 4.07 -23.86 1.92
C ARG A 126 5.08 -24.02 0.80
N THR A 127 5.52 -22.93 0.18
CA THR A 127 6.45 -22.97 -0.97
C THR A 127 7.92 -22.77 -0.60
N LYS A 128 8.27 -22.53 0.67
CA LYS A 128 9.64 -22.20 1.12
C LYS A 128 10.74 -23.18 0.66
N ASN A 129 10.39 -24.46 0.52
CA ASN A 129 11.30 -25.53 0.13
C ASN A 129 11.28 -25.84 -1.38
N VAL A 130 10.34 -25.27 -2.13
CA VAL A 130 10.27 -25.43 -3.58
C VAL A 130 11.34 -24.55 -4.21
N LYS A 131 12.41 -25.17 -4.72
CA LYS A 131 13.52 -24.45 -5.37
C LYS A 131 13.36 -24.37 -6.89
N ASN A 132 12.64 -25.32 -7.48
CA ASN A 132 12.39 -25.41 -8.91
C ASN A 132 10.88 -25.61 -9.16
N MET A 133 10.20 -24.53 -9.53
CA MET A 133 8.80 -24.58 -9.96
C MET A 133 8.77 -24.97 -11.44
N LYS A 134 8.17 -26.12 -11.77
CA LYS A 134 7.91 -26.48 -13.17
C LYS A 134 6.79 -25.58 -13.69
N THR A 135 7.00 -24.95 -14.85
CA THR A 135 6.06 -24.01 -15.46
C THR A 135 4.67 -24.64 -15.57
N GLY A 136 3.66 -23.99 -14.99
CA GLY A 136 2.27 -24.38 -15.21
C GLY A 136 1.89 -24.11 -16.67
N LYS A 137 1.06 -24.97 -17.27
CA LYS A 137 0.48 -24.69 -18.60
C LYS A 137 -0.25 -23.35 -18.54
N MET A 138 0.22 -22.35 -19.27
CA MET A 138 -0.55 -21.14 -19.51
C MET A 138 -1.71 -21.53 -20.42
N VAL A 139 -2.93 -21.51 -19.88
CA VAL A 139 -4.14 -21.69 -20.69
C VAL A 139 -4.47 -20.31 -21.24
N HIS A 140 -4.30 -20.13 -22.55
CA HIS A 140 -4.75 -18.95 -23.28
C HIS A 140 -6.26 -18.96 -23.45
#